data_AF-A0A1M6UGC5-F1
#
_entry.id   AF-A0A1M6UGC5-F1
#
_cell.length_a   1.000
_cell.length_b   1.000
_cell.length_c   1.000
_cell.angle_alpha   90.00
_cell.angle_beta   90.00
_cell.angle_gamma   90.00
#
_symmetry.space_group_name_H-M   'P 1'
#
loop_
_entity.id
_entity.type
_entity.pdbx_description
1 polymer ?
#
loop_
_entity_poly.entity_id
_entity_poly.type
_entity_poly.pdbx_seq_one_letter_code
_entity_poly.pdbx_strand_id
1 'polypeptide(L)'
;MATLESGFNPIYSENASILTGNPNRVTVEVEDTIDKDFWSDLLGELCPEKEFHFDPYHTILNEDGTCERTGKGKSQIINASAGFNDWHIGCVDSDYDWILSNYTEAGKTISGNKYLLQTYAYSIENLMCLSSTLSDFCRENTEEDVDFDFVDYLTRLSKAIYPLLVWSTYLYSKGILDFTPNDWREVLINTEKDPEVSLAKIVTKAKAKVEEFDKKYAGEITEKTDFELENIIKRDVTDDETYLYVRGHELFDHILYSVLNSVIKKLRNQHYAVLRTSGTDEEFRKTALREYQNKDTNVGKELSKNYRYKNNTLIYKKIWADVMQIWM
;
A
#
# COMPACT_ATOMS: atom_id res chain seq x y z
N MET A 1 13.92 -36.93 -22.79
CA MET A 1 14.87 -35.80 -22.85
C MET A 1 14.42 -34.82 -21.78
N ALA A 2 15.27 -34.59 -20.79
CA ALA A 2 14.96 -33.90 -19.56
C ALA A 2 14.55 -32.44 -19.83
N THR A 3 13.51 -32.03 -19.13
CA THR A 3 12.98 -30.66 -19.06
C THR A 3 14.00 -29.72 -18.43
N LEU A 4 14.17 -28.56 -19.05
CA LEU A 4 14.95 -27.42 -18.56
C LEU A 4 14.35 -26.94 -17.23
N GLU A 5 14.99 -27.28 -16.12
CA GLU A 5 14.73 -26.66 -14.82
C GLU A 5 15.39 -25.27 -14.82
N SER A 6 14.59 -24.25 -14.53
CA SER A 6 15.00 -22.87 -14.33
C SER A 6 16.11 -22.78 -13.29
N GLY A 7 17.23 -22.13 -13.65
CA GLY A 7 18.47 -22.03 -12.88
C GLY A 7 18.41 -21.19 -11.58
N PHE A 8 17.37 -21.33 -10.78
CA PHE A 8 17.37 -20.86 -9.41
C PHE A 8 17.82 -22.01 -8.50
N ASN A 9 18.98 -21.87 -7.84
CA ASN A 9 19.46 -22.88 -6.92
C ASN A 9 19.14 -22.45 -5.47
N PRO A 10 18.05 -22.94 -4.84
CA PRO A 10 17.64 -22.59 -3.47
C PRO A 10 18.71 -22.92 -2.42
N ILE A 11 19.70 -23.74 -2.80
CA ILE A 11 20.90 -24.04 -2.03
C ILE A 11 21.71 -22.77 -1.72
N TYR A 12 21.60 -21.68 -2.48
CA TYR A 12 22.45 -20.49 -2.27
C TYR A 12 22.09 -19.64 -1.05
N SER A 13 20.81 -19.50 -0.68
CA SER A 13 20.41 -18.72 0.51
C SER A 13 20.67 -19.49 1.79
N GLU A 14 20.35 -20.78 1.80
CA GLU A 14 20.71 -21.72 2.87
C GLU A 14 22.24 -21.85 3.00
N ASN A 15 22.96 -21.93 1.87
CA ASN A 15 24.42 -21.87 1.92
C ASN A 15 24.94 -20.49 2.27
N ALA A 16 24.26 -19.38 1.98
CA ALA A 16 24.75 -18.04 2.32
C ALA A 16 24.73 -17.83 3.85
N SER A 17 23.69 -18.28 4.54
CA SER A 17 23.65 -18.27 6.01
C SER A 17 24.71 -19.22 6.61
N ILE A 18 24.90 -20.40 6.01
CA ILE A 18 25.96 -21.36 6.40
C ILE A 18 27.38 -20.81 6.13
N LEU A 19 27.62 -20.20 4.96
CA LEU A 19 28.91 -19.69 4.49
C LEU A 19 29.30 -18.38 5.18
N THR A 20 28.32 -17.55 5.56
CA THR A 20 28.56 -16.33 6.35
C THR A 20 28.61 -16.60 7.85
N GLY A 21 28.29 -17.83 8.29
CA GLY A 21 28.27 -18.22 9.69
C GLY A 21 27.17 -17.52 10.50
N ASN A 22 26.14 -16.98 9.83
CA ASN A 22 25.04 -16.28 10.47
C ASN A 22 23.73 -17.07 10.32
N PRO A 23 23.34 -17.87 11.32
CA PRO A 23 22.14 -18.69 11.27
C PRO A 23 20.84 -17.88 11.37
N ASN A 24 20.90 -16.55 11.51
CA ASN A 24 19.71 -15.69 11.61
C ASN A 24 19.48 -14.85 10.36
N ARG A 25 20.35 -14.97 9.34
CA ARG A 25 20.25 -14.18 8.12
C ARG A 25 19.13 -14.68 7.21
N VAL A 26 18.25 -13.78 6.80
CA VAL A 26 17.15 -14.04 5.87
C VAL A 26 17.28 -13.09 4.68
N THR A 27 17.28 -13.61 3.46
CA THR A 27 17.16 -12.79 2.24
C THR A 27 15.68 -12.51 1.98
N VAL A 28 15.36 -11.25 1.68
CA VAL A 28 13.99 -10.80 1.40
C VAL A 28 13.97 -10.14 0.02
N GLU A 29 13.26 -10.74 -0.93
CA GLU A 29 12.99 -10.11 -2.21
C GLU A 29 11.84 -9.10 -2.08
N VAL A 30 12.03 -7.90 -2.64
CA VAL A 30 11.02 -6.84 -2.67
C VAL A 30 10.90 -6.23 -4.07
N GLU A 31 9.81 -5.54 -4.37
CA GLU A 31 9.54 -5.08 -5.74
C GLU A 31 10.40 -3.88 -6.14
N ASP A 32 10.60 -2.96 -5.21
CA ASP A 32 11.46 -1.79 -5.37
C ASP A 32 12.18 -1.40 -4.05
N THR A 33 13.00 -0.37 -4.15
CA THR A 33 13.76 0.21 -3.04
C THR A 33 12.86 0.88 -2.01
N ILE A 34 11.69 1.39 -2.42
CA ILE A 34 10.73 2.05 -1.52
C ILE A 34 10.14 1.03 -0.54
N ASP A 35 9.87 -0.19 -1.00
CA ASP A 35 9.27 -1.24 -0.18
C ASP A 35 10.24 -1.74 0.91
N LYS A 36 11.55 -1.58 0.69
CA LYS A 36 12.57 -1.98 1.68
C LYS A 36 12.35 -1.34 3.03
N ASP A 37 12.09 -0.03 3.06
CA ASP A 37 11.94 0.69 4.32
C ASP A 37 10.69 0.19 5.07
N PHE A 38 9.60 -0.06 4.35
CA PHE A 38 8.37 -0.60 4.90
C PHE A 38 8.57 -2.02 5.46
N TRP A 39 9.11 -2.95 4.66
CA TRP A 39 9.28 -4.34 5.08
C TRP A 39 10.38 -4.51 6.11
N SER A 40 11.43 -3.69 6.07
CA SER A 40 12.47 -3.67 7.11
C SER A 40 11.91 -3.22 8.46
N ASP A 41 11.08 -2.18 8.47
CA ASP A 41 10.43 -1.69 9.68
C ASP A 41 9.45 -2.73 10.24
N LEU A 42 8.68 -3.40 9.38
CA LEU A 42 7.72 -4.42 9.80
C LEU A 42 8.41 -5.70 10.31
N LEU A 43 9.27 -6.32 9.50
CA LEU A 43 9.91 -7.58 9.84
C LEU A 43 10.88 -7.44 11.02
N GLY A 44 11.60 -6.31 11.10
CA GLY A 44 12.50 -6.04 12.23
C GLY A 44 11.77 -5.89 13.57
N GLU A 45 10.52 -5.41 13.57
CA GLU A 45 9.67 -5.37 14.76
C GLU A 45 9.15 -6.76 15.14
N LEU A 46 8.70 -7.54 14.15
CA LEU A 46 8.07 -8.83 14.37
C LEU A 46 9.05 -9.97 14.70
N CYS A 47 10.26 -9.91 14.15
CA CYS A 47 11.29 -10.93 14.30
C CYS A 47 12.65 -10.28 14.64
N PRO A 48 12.80 -9.68 15.83
CA PRO A 48 13.98 -8.90 16.21
C PRO A 48 15.28 -9.74 16.29
N GLU A 49 15.17 -11.06 16.35
CA GLU A 49 16.30 -12.00 16.36
C GLU A 49 16.87 -12.29 14.97
N LYS A 50 16.14 -11.94 13.90
CA LYS A 50 16.54 -12.19 12.50
C LYS A 50 17.33 -11.01 11.93
N GLU A 51 18.22 -11.30 10.99
CA GLU A 51 18.93 -10.31 10.21
C GLU A 51 18.42 -10.31 8.76
N PHE A 52 17.58 -9.33 8.42
CA PHE A 52 16.97 -9.25 7.09
C PHE A 52 17.85 -8.51 6.09
N HIS A 53 18.10 -9.15 4.95
CA HIS A 53 18.79 -8.54 3.81
C HIS A 53 17.84 -8.37 2.63
N PHE A 54 17.49 -7.11 2.34
CA PHE A 54 16.53 -6.77 1.29
C PHE A 54 17.18 -6.60 -0.09
N ASP A 55 16.76 -7.42 -1.05
CA ASP A 55 17.18 -7.35 -2.45
C ASP A 55 15.99 -6.97 -3.36
N PRO A 56 16.03 -5.80 -4.03
CA PRO A 56 15.00 -5.39 -4.97
C PRO A 56 15.28 -5.88 -6.40
N TYR A 57 16.40 -6.59 -6.59
CA TYR A 57 16.84 -7.08 -7.89
C TYR A 57 16.92 -8.60 -7.86
N HIS A 58 16.16 -9.26 -8.73
CA HIS A 58 16.29 -10.70 -8.87
C HIS A 58 17.63 -11.02 -9.53
N THR A 59 18.43 -11.86 -8.87
CA THR A 59 19.76 -12.26 -9.32
C THR A 59 19.77 -13.76 -9.60
N ILE A 60 20.00 -14.14 -10.86
CA ILE A 60 20.17 -15.53 -11.27
C ILE A 60 21.66 -15.86 -11.29
N LEU A 61 22.02 -17.03 -10.76
CA LEU A 61 23.34 -17.60 -10.96
C LEU A 61 23.29 -18.49 -12.20
N ASN A 62 24.01 -18.09 -13.23
CA ASN A 62 24.19 -18.88 -14.43
C ASN A 62 25.07 -20.11 -14.16
N GLU A 63 24.92 -21.14 -14.99
CA GLU A 63 25.70 -22.39 -14.88
C GLU A 63 27.22 -22.17 -14.96
N ASP A 64 27.65 -21.07 -15.59
CA ASP A 64 29.05 -20.66 -15.70
C ASP A 64 29.60 -19.95 -14.44
N GLY A 65 28.77 -19.82 -13.39
CA GLY A 65 29.11 -19.16 -12.13
C GLY A 65 29.00 -17.64 -12.17
N THR A 66 28.50 -17.07 -13.27
CA THR A 66 28.21 -15.62 -13.33
C THR A 66 26.85 -15.30 -12.72
N CYS A 67 26.75 -14.17 -12.03
CA CYS A 67 25.46 -13.67 -11.54
C CYS A 67 24.93 -12.63 -12.52
N GLU A 68 23.70 -12.82 -13.01
CA GLU A 68 23.00 -11.87 -13.85
C GLU A 68 21.78 -11.31 -13.12
N ARG A 69 21.62 -9.98 -13.15
CA ARG A 69 20.42 -9.32 -12.65
C ARG A 69 19.35 -9.35 -13.73
N THR A 70 18.28 -10.10 -13.50
CA THR A 70 17.28 -10.40 -14.52
C THR A 70 16.11 -9.41 -14.54
N GLY A 71 15.89 -8.67 -13.46
CA GLY A 71 14.86 -7.64 -13.40
C GLY A 71 14.49 -7.23 -11.98
N LYS A 72 13.43 -6.44 -11.88
CA LYS A 72 12.77 -6.03 -10.63
C LYS A 72 11.26 -6.21 -10.75
N GLY A 73 10.57 -6.18 -9.61
CA GLY A 73 9.11 -6.18 -9.54
C GLY A 73 8.48 -7.55 -9.28
N LYS A 74 7.21 -7.50 -8.87
CA LYS A 74 6.39 -8.64 -8.42
C LYS A 74 6.50 -9.91 -9.24
N SER A 75 6.45 -9.82 -10.57
CA SER A 75 6.48 -11.00 -11.44
C SER A 75 7.77 -11.81 -11.30
N GLN A 76 8.91 -11.16 -11.03
CA GLN A 76 10.17 -11.88 -10.81
C GLN A 76 10.13 -12.65 -9.48
N ILE A 77 9.63 -12.01 -8.42
CA ILE A 77 9.49 -12.61 -7.08
C ILE A 77 8.56 -13.83 -7.13
N ILE A 78 7.41 -13.70 -7.81
CA ILE A 78 6.47 -14.81 -7.99
C ILE A 78 7.11 -15.97 -8.74
N ASN A 79 7.89 -15.70 -9.80
CA ASN A 79 8.58 -16.74 -10.56
C ASN A 79 9.68 -17.44 -9.74
N ALA A 80 10.37 -16.70 -8.87
CA ALA A 80 11.41 -17.22 -7.98
C ALA A 80 10.84 -18.02 -6.79
N SER A 81 9.56 -17.80 -6.47
CA SER A 81 8.95 -18.25 -5.21
C SER A 81 8.94 -19.76 -4.97
N ALA A 82 9.11 -20.57 -6.02
CA ALA A 82 9.26 -22.02 -5.90
C ALA A 82 10.54 -22.43 -5.14
N GLY A 83 11.56 -21.56 -5.12
CA GLY A 83 12.82 -21.76 -4.39
C GLY A 83 12.85 -21.11 -3.01
N PHE A 84 11.76 -20.48 -2.56
CA PHE A 84 11.71 -19.81 -1.27
C PHE A 84 11.63 -20.80 -0.10
N ASN A 85 12.21 -20.42 1.03
CA ASN A 85 12.34 -21.22 2.25
C ASN A 85 12.47 -20.30 3.48
N ASP A 86 12.69 -20.88 4.67
CA ASP A 86 12.79 -20.13 5.92
C ASP A 86 13.92 -19.06 5.94
N TRP A 87 14.84 -19.08 4.97
CA TRP A 87 15.98 -18.16 4.81
C TRP A 87 15.89 -17.30 3.54
N HIS A 88 14.89 -17.52 2.69
CA HIS A 88 14.65 -16.73 1.49
C HIS A 88 13.17 -16.57 1.23
N ILE A 89 12.67 -15.35 1.41
CA ILE A 89 11.25 -15.03 1.30
C ILE A 89 11.05 -13.89 0.30
N GLY A 90 9.81 -13.71 -0.18
CA GLY A 90 9.43 -12.57 -0.99
C GLY A 90 8.33 -11.77 -0.33
N CYS A 91 8.36 -10.46 -0.54
CA CYS A 91 7.34 -9.53 -0.06
C CYS A 91 6.81 -8.71 -1.24
N VAL A 92 5.48 -8.69 -1.42
CA VAL A 92 4.83 -8.07 -2.57
C VAL A 92 3.67 -7.17 -2.16
N ASP A 93 3.35 -6.21 -3.01
CA ASP A 93 2.06 -5.51 -2.95
C ASP A 93 0.95 -6.47 -3.39
N SER A 94 -0.22 -6.44 -2.75
CA SER A 94 -1.29 -7.37 -3.15
C SER A 94 -1.94 -6.99 -4.48
N ASP A 95 -1.89 -5.75 -4.94
CA ASP A 95 -2.73 -5.25 -6.05
C ASP A 95 -4.20 -5.73 -5.86
N TYR A 96 -4.69 -6.58 -6.77
CA TYR A 96 -5.95 -7.31 -6.65
C TYR A 96 -5.78 -8.78 -6.26
N ASP A 97 -4.57 -9.29 -6.10
CA ASP A 97 -4.29 -10.71 -5.87
C ASP A 97 -4.88 -11.25 -4.56
N TRP A 98 -5.04 -10.41 -3.53
CA TRP A 98 -5.76 -10.82 -2.32
C TRP A 98 -7.22 -11.15 -2.62
N ILE A 99 -7.94 -10.22 -3.27
CA ILE A 99 -9.34 -10.38 -3.71
C ILE A 99 -9.45 -11.51 -4.73
N LEU A 100 -8.49 -11.61 -5.65
CA LEU A 100 -8.49 -12.52 -6.79
C LEU A 100 -7.68 -13.79 -6.56
N SER A 101 -7.43 -14.16 -5.31
CA SER A 101 -6.60 -15.32 -4.92
C SER A 101 -7.05 -16.65 -5.54
N ASN A 102 -8.31 -16.78 -5.92
CA ASN A 102 -8.84 -17.98 -6.59
C ASN A 102 -8.94 -17.85 -8.12
N TYR A 103 -8.65 -16.68 -8.70
CA TYR A 103 -8.89 -16.36 -10.10
C TYR A 103 -7.58 -16.19 -10.89
N THR A 104 -6.64 -15.40 -10.37
CA THR A 104 -5.37 -15.12 -11.05
C THR A 104 -4.32 -16.18 -10.67
N GLU A 105 -3.38 -16.46 -11.59
CA GLU A 105 -2.23 -17.31 -11.27
C GLU A 105 -1.36 -16.68 -10.18
N ALA A 106 -1.13 -15.37 -10.25
CA ALA A 106 -0.41 -14.61 -9.22
C ALA A 106 -1.07 -14.75 -7.83
N GLY A 107 -2.38 -14.52 -7.74
CA GLY A 107 -3.13 -14.66 -6.49
C GLY A 107 -3.12 -16.07 -5.93
N LYS A 108 -3.19 -17.11 -6.77
CA LYS A 108 -3.04 -18.51 -6.34
C LYS A 108 -1.63 -18.80 -5.81
N THR A 109 -0.60 -18.31 -6.49
CA THR A 109 0.79 -18.51 -6.08
C THR A 109 1.10 -17.81 -4.75
N ILE A 110 0.68 -16.55 -4.60
CA ILE A 110 0.87 -15.79 -3.36
C ILE A 110 0.12 -16.47 -2.21
N SER A 111 -1.18 -16.73 -2.36
CA SER A 111 -1.99 -17.34 -1.29
C SER A 111 -1.60 -18.78 -0.95
N GLY A 112 -0.99 -19.51 -1.90
CA GLY A 112 -0.54 -20.88 -1.71
C GLY A 112 0.88 -21.04 -1.16
N ASN A 113 1.65 -19.95 -1.03
CA ASN A 113 3.05 -19.99 -0.64
C ASN A 113 3.29 -19.19 0.65
N LYS A 114 3.54 -19.89 1.76
CA LYS A 114 3.80 -19.25 3.07
C LYS A 114 5.04 -18.35 3.09
N TYR A 115 5.94 -18.47 2.11
CA TYR A 115 7.13 -17.64 2.00
C TYR A 115 6.93 -16.39 1.12
N LEU A 116 5.71 -16.18 0.60
CA LEU A 116 5.30 -14.94 -0.06
C LEU A 116 4.42 -14.14 0.90
N LEU A 117 4.99 -13.10 1.50
CA LEU A 117 4.26 -12.13 2.28
C LEU A 117 3.64 -11.07 1.36
N GLN A 118 2.47 -10.56 1.72
CA GLN A 118 1.79 -9.53 0.95
C GLN A 118 1.21 -8.43 1.84
N THR A 119 0.95 -7.26 1.27
CA THR A 119 0.45 -6.10 2.03
C THR A 119 -1.02 -6.21 2.45
N TYR A 120 -1.81 -7.09 1.83
CA TYR A 120 -3.27 -7.28 2.02
C TYR A 120 -4.14 -6.05 1.70
N ALA A 121 -3.57 -4.85 1.66
CA ALA A 121 -4.06 -3.70 0.91
C ALA A 121 -3.55 -3.76 -0.53
N TYR A 122 -4.05 -2.89 -1.42
CA TYR A 122 -3.57 -2.81 -2.80
C TYR A 122 -2.05 -2.62 -2.85
N SER A 123 -1.51 -1.68 -2.07
CA SER A 123 -0.06 -1.49 -1.93
C SER A 123 0.33 -0.84 -0.59
N ILE A 124 1.64 -0.72 -0.35
CA ILE A 124 2.18 -0.01 0.82
C ILE A 124 1.66 1.43 0.95
N GLU A 125 1.42 2.14 -0.15
CA GLU A 125 0.94 3.52 -0.13
C GLU A 125 -0.46 3.66 0.46
N ASN A 126 -1.32 2.65 0.28
CA ASN A 126 -2.63 2.60 0.91
C ASN A 126 -2.49 2.55 2.44
N LEU A 127 -1.53 1.77 2.96
CA LEU A 127 -1.26 1.63 4.39
C LEU A 127 -0.68 2.91 5.00
N MET A 128 0.17 3.63 4.25
CA MET A 128 0.67 4.95 4.66
C MET A 128 -0.46 5.99 4.80
N CYS A 129 -1.57 5.78 4.08
CA CYS A 129 -2.75 6.63 4.09
C CYS A 129 -3.87 6.10 5.02
N LEU A 130 -3.55 5.26 6.01
CA LEU A 130 -4.56 4.76 6.95
C LEU A 130 -5.29 5.89 7.68
N SER A 131 -6.61 5.94 7.57
CA SER A 131 -7.46 7.07 7.96
C SER A 131 -7.28 7.47 9.43
N SER A 132 -7.20 6.49 10.31
CA SER A 132 -7.02 6.66 11.75
C SER A 132 -5.68 7.27 12.15
N THR A 133 -4.71 7.32 11.23
CA THR A 133 -3.34 7.81 11.51
C THR A 133 -3.11 9.24 11.01
N LEU A 134 -3.96 9.74 10.12
CA LEU A 134 -3.73 11.01 9.41
C LEU A 134 -3.89 12.24 10.31
N SER A 135 -4.75 12.17 11.34
CA SER A 135 -4.87 13.24 12.33
C SER A 135 -3.60 13.41 13.15
N ASP A 136 -3.01 12.32 13.64
CA ASP A 136 -1.75 12.37 14.39
C ASP A 136 -0.60 12.80 13.48
N PHE A 137 -0.57 12.32 12.24
CA PHE A 137 0.37 12.78 11.23
C PHE A 137 0.30 14.30 11.01
N CYS A 138 -0.89 14.88 10.89
CA CYS A 138 -1.06 16.32 10.76
C CYS A 138 -0.58 17.05 12.02
N ARG A 139 -0.95 16.58 13.22
CA ARG A 139 -0.54 17.18 14.50
C ARG A 139 0.98 17.25 14.62
N GLU A 140 1.70 16.20 14.24
CA GLU A 140 3.16 16.17 14.28
C GLU A 140 3.83 17.13 13.27
N ASN A 141 3.21 17.32 12.11
CA ASN A 141 3.73 18.19 11.05
C ASN A 141 3.36 19.67 11.21
N THR A 142 2.39 19.98 12.09
CA THR A 142 1.92 21.36 12.30
C THR A 142 1.98 21.84 13.74
N GLU A 143 2.13 20.95 14.72
CA GLU A 143 2.00 21.22 16.16
C GLU A 143 0.63 21.82 16.56
N GLU A 144 -0.41 21.53 15.76
CA GLU A 144 -1.76 22.08 15.94
C GLU A 144 -2.79 20.98 16.17
N ASP A 145 -3.89 21.37 16.83
CA ASP A 145 -5.08 20.52 16.94
C ASP A 145 -5.79 20.42 15.59
N VAL A 146 -6.09 19.19 15.18
CA VAL A 146 -6.63 18.88 13.87
C VAL A 146 -8.16 18.79 13.95
N ASP A 147 -8.85 19.68 13.25
CA ASP A 147 -10.32 19.74 13.20
C ASP A 147 -10.95 18.93 12.05
N PHE A 148 -10.11 18.41 11.15
CA PHE A 148 -10.55 17.62 9.99
C PHE A 148 -10.75 16.15 10.35
N ASP A 149 -11.94 15.61 10.08
CA ASP A 149 -12.27 14.20 10.31
C ASP A 149 -11.84 13.33 9.12
N PHE A 150 -10.61 12.82 9.19
CA PHE A 150 -10.06 11.93 8.16
C PHE A 150 -10.78 10.59 8.08
N VAL A 151 -11.32 10.09 9.18
CA VAL A 151 -12.01 8.80 9.23
C VAL A 151 -13.33 8.93 8.48
N ASP A 152 -14.16 9.91 8.81
CA ASP A 152 -15.41 10.18 8.09
C ASP A 152 -15.16 10.45 6.60
N TYR A 153 -14.17 11.28 6.28
CA TYR A 153 -13.82 11.58 4.89
C TYR A 153 -13.48 10.33 4.08
N LEU A 154 -12.57 9.49 4.60
CA LEU A 154 -12.12 8.28 3.91
C LEU A 154 -13.20 7.19 3.88
N THR A 155 -14.08 7.13 4.88
CA THR A 155 -15.27 6.25 4.84
C THR A 155 -16.24 6.68 3.74
N ARG A 156 -16.52 7.98 3.59
CA ARG A 156 -17.35 8.49 2.49
C ARG A 156 -16.73 8.26 1.12
N LEU A 157 -15.42 8.48 0.99
CA LEU A 157 -14.66 8.14 -0.22
C LEU A 157 -14.80 6.65 -0.55
N SER A 158 -14.59 5.79 0.44
CA SER A 158 -14.62 4.33 0.28
C SER A 158 -15.98 3.84 -0.19
N LYS A 159 -17.06 4.27 0.47
CA LYS A 159 -18.43 3.95 0.05
C LYS A 159 -18.76 4.42 -1.36
N ALA A 160 -18.23 5.56 -1.77
CA ALA A 160 -18.46 6.09 -3.11
C ALA A 160 -17.78 5.25 -4.20
N ILE A 161 -16.61 4.69 -3.92
CA ILE A 161 -15.83 3.90 -4.90
C ILE A 161 -16.06 2.39 -4.78
N TYR A 162 -16.71 1.90 -3.71
CA TYR A 162 -16.98 0.48 -3.47
C TYR A 162 -17.66 -0.22 -4.65
N PRO A 163 -18.78 0.26 -5.23
CA PRO A 163 -19.41 -0.42 -6.34
C PRO A 163 -18.50 -0.51 -7.57
N LEU A 164 -17.61 0.49 -7.75
CA LEU A 164 -16.64 0.48 -8.83
C LEU A 164 -15.49 -0.50 -8.57
N LEU A 165 -15.04 -0.66 -7.33
CA LEU A 165 -14.08 -1.72 -6.96
C LEU A 165 -14.64 -3.10 -7.28
N VAL A 166 -15.91 -3.35 -6.93
CA VAL A 166 -16.57 -4.63 -7.22
C VAL A 166 -16.60 -4.89 -8.73
N TRP A 167 -17.00 -3.90 -9.53
CA TRP A 167 -16.95 -4.00 -10.99
C TRP A 167 -15.53 -4.23 -11.51
N SER A 168 -14.56 -3.43 -11.05
CA SER A 168 -13.17 -3.51 -11.52
C SER A 168 -12.55 -4.89 -11.26
N THR A 169 -12.71 -5.41 -10.04
CA THR A 169 -12.17 -6.73 -9.67
C THR A 169 -12.92 -7.86 -10.37
N TYR A 170 -14.25 -7.77 -10.52
CA TYR A 170 -15.04 -8.73 -11.29
C TYR A 170 -14.61 -8.81 -12.76
N LEU A 171 -14.52 -7.67 -13.45
CA LEU A 171 -14.13 -7.62 -14.86
C LEU A 171 -12.69 -8.13 -15.03
N TYR A 172 -11.78 -7.76 -14.13
CA TYR A 172 -10.42 -8.27 -14.14
C TYR A 172 -10.38 -9.79 -13.96
N SER A 173 -11.20 -10.35 -13.07
CA SER A 173 -11.31 -11.80 -12.84
C SER A 173 -11.73 -12.59 -14.09
N LYS A 174 -12.47 -11.92 -15.01
CA LYS A 174 -12.91 -12.46 -16.30
C LYS A 174 -11.93 -12.17 -17.43
N GLY A 175 -10.82 -11.48 -17.17
CA GLY A 175 -9.88 -11.03 -18.21
C GLY A 175 -10.43 -9.91 -19.10
N ILE A 176 -11.49 -9.21 -18.65
CA ILE A 176 -12.09 -8.09 -19.38
C ILE A 176 -11.36 -6.80 -19.00
N LEU A 177 -10.79 -6.10 -20.00
CA LEU A 177 -9.90 -4.94 -19.81
C LEU A 177 -10.61 -3.58 -19.95
N ASP A 178 -11.94 -3.57 -19.80
CA ASP A 178 -12.75 -2.34 -19.89
C ASP A 178 -12.57 -1.41 -18.68
N PHE A 179 -12.02 -1.94 -17.58
CA PHE A 179 -11.48 -1.16 -16.47
C PHE A 179 -10.22 -1.85 -15.94
N THR A 180 -9.10 -1.17 -16.08
CA THR A 180 -7.78 -1.57 -15.60
C THR A 180 -7.43 -0.79 -14.32
N PRO A 181 -6.43 -1.25 -13.54
CA PRO A 181 -5.97 -0.47 -12.39
C PRO A 181 -5.54 0.97 -12.72
N ASN A 182 -5.07 1.24 -13.95
CA ASN A 182 -4.70 2.60 -14.37
C ASN A 182 -5.90 3.56 -14.46
N ASP A 183 -7.12 3.04 -14.67
CA ASP A 183 -8.33 3.85 -14.83
C ASP A 183 -8.78 4.50 -13.52
N TRP A 184 -8.28 4.02 -12.37
CA TRP A 184 -8.45 4.69 -11.07
C TRP A 184 -7.92 6.13 -11.08
N ARG A 185 -6.93 6.43 -11.91
CA ARG A 185 -6.40 7.79 -12.06
C ARG A 185 -7.46 8.77 -12.52
N GLU A 186 -8.29 8.37 -13.47
CA GLU A 186 -9.36 9.23 -13.99
C GLU A 186 -10.42 9.51 -12.93
N VAL A 187 -10.66 8.55 -12.04
CA VAL A 187 -11.67 8.62 -10.98
C VAL A 187 -11.17 9.47 -9.81
N LEU A 188 -10.00 9.12 -9.25
CA LEU A 188 -9.47 9.69 -8.00
C LEU A 188 -8.82 11.06 -8.21
N ILE A 189 -8.00 11.22 -9.26
CA ILE A 189 -7.20 12.43 -9.43
C ILE A 189 -8.06 13.57 -9.97
N ASN A 190 -7.94 14.72 -9.31
CA ASN A 190 -8.52 15.97 -9.75
C ASN A 190 -7.73 17.17 -9.18
N THR A 191 -8.02 18.38 -9.67
CA THR A 191 -7.26 19.60 -9.32
C THR A 191 -7.81 20.34 -8.10
N GLU A 192 -8.88 19.85 -7.48
CA GLU A 192 -9.51 20.54 -6.35
C GLU A 192 -8.64 20.49 -5.11
N LYS A 193 -8.57 21.62 -4.43
CA LYS A 193 -7.82 21.80 -3.17
C LYS A 193 -8.73 21.85 -1.96
N ASP A 194 -10.04 21.90 -2.17
CA ASP A 194 -11.01 21.69 -1.11
C ASP A 194 -11.33 20.18 -1.04
N PRO A 195 -11.09 19.51 0.10
CA PRO A 195 -11.31 18.06 0.22
C PRO A 195 -12.75 17.64 -0.13
N GLU A 196 -13.75 18.42 0.28
CA GLU A 196 -15.17 18.10 0.07
C GLU A 196 -15.58 18.29 -1.39
N VAL A 197 -15.11 19.35 -2.05
CA VAL A 197 -15.32 19.54 -3.49
C VAL A 197 -14.63 18.44 -4.30
N SER A 198 -13.41 18.07 -3.90
CA SER A 198 -12.66 16.97 -4.51
C SER A 198 -13.42 15.64 -4.38
N LEU A 199 -13.91 15.32 -3.18
CA LEU A 199 -14.71 14.12 -2.92
C LEU A 199 -16.00 14.08 -3.76
N ALA A 200 -16.73 15.20 -3.85
CA ALA A 200 -17.95 15.28 -4.65
C ALA A 200 -17.70 14.97 -6.15
N LYS A 201 -16.53 15.37 -6.68
CA LYS A 201 -16.12 15.02 -8.04
C LYS A 201 -15.82 13.53 -8.18
N ILE A 202 -15.11 12.94 -7.21
CA ILE A 202 -14.81 11.49 -7.21
C ILE A 202 -16.12 10.70 -7.18
N VAL A 203 -17.07 11.07 -6.31
CA VAL A 203 -18.41 10.45 -6.23
C VAL A 203 -19.11 10.50 -7.59
N THR A 204 -19.09 11.66 -8.25
CA THR A 204 -19.73 11.83 -9.56
C THR A 204 -19.10 10.94 -10.63
N LYS A 205 -17.76 10.89 -10.68
CA LYS A 205 -17.01 10.07 -11.64
C LYS A 205 -17.21 8.57 -11.40
N ALA A 206 -17.10 8.13 -10.15
CA ALA A 206 -17.30 6.73 -9.76
C ALA A 206 -18.72 6.28 -10.11
N LYS A 207 -19.74 7.08 -9.77
CA LYS A 207 -21.13 6.79 -10.11
C LYS A 207 -21.35 6.69 -11.62
N ALA A 208 -20.80 7.61 -12.40
CA ALA A 208 -20.93 7.58 -13.86
C ALA A 208 -20.32 6.30 -14.46
N LYS A 209 -19.17 5.85 -13.95
CA LYS A 209 -18.53 4.60 -14.38
C LYS A 209 -19.32 3.36 -13.97
N VAL A 210 -19.89 3.34 -12.76
CA VAL A 210 -20.77 2.26 -12.32
C VAL A 210 -22.02 2.18 -13.22
N GLU A 211 -22.66 3.32 -13.51
CA GLU A 211 -23.82 3.35 -14.41
C GLU A 211 -23.49 2.91 -15.85
N GLU A 212 -22.27 3.19 -16.31
CA GLU A 212 -21.75 2.69 -17.59
C GLU A 212 -21.67 1.15 -17.58
N PHE A 213 -21.08 0.56 -16.54
CA PHE A 213 -20.92 -0.89 -16.41
C PHE A 213 -22.22 -1.62 -16.13
N ASP A 214 -23.10 -1.07 -15.29
CA ASP A 214 -24.43 -1.65 -15.03
C ASP A 214 -25.24 -1.79 -16.33
N LYS A 215 -25.12 -0.82 -17.26
CA LYS A 215 -25.77 -0.89 -18.57
C LYS A 215 -25.07 -1.87 -19.51
N LYS A 216 -23.73 -1.79 -19.58
CA LYS A 216 -22.93 -2.58 -20.51
C LYS A 216 -22.95 -4.07 -20.18
N TYR A 217 -22.94 -4.40 -18.89
CA TYR A 217 -22.86 -5.75 -18.35
C TYR A 217 -24.11 -6.13 -17.54
N ALA A 218 -25.28 -5.64 -17.97
CA ALA A 218 -26.55 -5.90 -17.29
C ALA A 218 -26.84 -7.42 -17.11
N GLY A 219 -26.33 -8.26 -18.02
CA GLY A 219 -26.45 -9.72 -17.95
C GLY A 219 -25.55 -10.40 -16.91
N GLU A 220 -24.55 -9.70 -16.38
CA GLU A 220 -23.52 -10.23 -15.47
C GLU A 220 -23.81 -9.90 -14.00
N ILE A 221 -24.88 -9.14 -13.71
CA ILE A 221 -25.15 -8.60 -12.36
C ILE A 221 -25.22 -9.71 -11.29
N THR A 222 -25.86 -10.84 -11.61
CA THR A 222 -25.97 -11.98 -10.70
C THR A 222 -24.59 -12.57 -10.39
N GLU A 223 -23.79 -12.87 -11.41
CA GLU A 223 -22.44 -13.42 -11.24
C GLU A 223 -21.50 -12.45 -10.51
N LYS A 224 -21.61 -11.14 -10.79
CA LYS A 224 -20.89 -10.09 -10.05
C LYS A 224 -21.27 -10.07 -8.57
N THR A 225 -22.54 -10.28 -8.26
CA THR A 225 -23.04 -10.29 -6.86
C THR A 225 -22.51 -11.52 -6.12
N ASP A 226 -22.51 -12.69 -6.76
CA ASP A 226 -21.91 -13.90 -6.18
C ASP A 226 -20.40 -13.72 -5.98
N PHE A 227 -19.71 -13.13 -6.96
CA PHE A 227 -18.29 -12.78 -6.85
C PHE A 227 -17.99 -11.86 -5.66
N GLU A 228 -18.81 -10.83 -5.46
CA GLU A 228 -18.68 -9.87 -4.33
C GLU A 228 -18.80 -10.59 -2.98
N LEU A 229 -19.80 -11.46 -2.84
CA LEU A 229 -20.01 -12.26 -1.62
C LEU A 229 -18.81 -13.17 -1.35
N GLU A 230 -18.28 -13.83 -2.39
CA GLU A 230 -17.22 -14.84 -2.22
C GLU A 230 -15.81 -14.26 -2.08
N ASN A 231 -15.54 -13.13 -2.72
CA ASN A 231 -14.17 -12.63 -2.89
C ASN A 231 -13.89 -11.29 -2.23
N ILE A 232 -14.92 -10.53 -1.88
CA ILE A 232 -14.77 -9.24 -1.20
C ILE A 232 -15.22 -9.42 0.24
N ILE A 233 -16.50 -9.77 0.45
CA ILE A 233 -17.10 -9.84 1.79
C ILE A 233 -16.48 -10.95 2.65
N LYS A 234 -16.33 -12.18 2.12
CA LYS A 234 -15.68 -13.29 2.86
C LYS A 234 -14.21 -13.06 3.20
N ARG A 235 -13.55 -12.08 2.55
CA ARG A 235 -12.15 -11.71 2.78
C ARG A 235 -11.99 -10.49 3.69
N ASP A 236 -13.07 -10.09 4.35
CA ASP A 236 -13.15 -8.93 5.25
C ASP A 236 -12.87 -7.58 4.56
N VAL A 237 -13.11 -7.50 3.24
CA VAL A 237 -13.07 -6.23 2.52
C VAL A 237 -14.42 -5.52 2.70
N THR A 238 -14.42 -4.44 3.48
CA THR A 238 -15.63 -3.67 3.81
C THR A 238 -15.77 -2.44 2.91
N ASP A 239 -17.00 -1.96 2.78
CA ASP A 239 -17.29 -0.72 2.06
C ASP A 239 -16.69 0.52 2.75
N ASP A 240 -16.54 0.48 4.08
CA ASP A 240 -15.94 1.55 4.90
C ASP A 240 -14.44 1.78 4.63
N GLU A 241 -13.71 0.76 4.17
CA GLU A 241 -12.25 0.81 3.96
C GLU A 241 -11.83 0.46 2.52
N THR A 242 -12.77 0.50 1.56
CA THR A 242 -12.54 0.26 0.13
C THR A 242 -11.30 0.98 -0.44
N TYR A 243 -11.00 2.19 0.04
CA TYR A 243 -9.83 2.94 -0.40
C TYR A 243 -8.50 2.18 -0.20
N LEU A 244 -8.44 1.23 0.73
CA LEU A 244 -7.26 0.38 0.92
C LEU A 244 -7.03 -0.62 -0.23
N TYR A 245 -8.01 -0.82 -1.10
CA TYR A 245 -8.00 -1.86 -2.14
C TYR A 245 -8.05 -1.29 -3.56
N VAL A 246 -7.81 0.01 -3.72
CA VAL A 246 -7.66 0.68 -5.03
C VAL A 246 -6.22 1.11 -5.23
N ARG A 247 -5.85 1.42 -6.47
CA ARG A 247 -4.46 1.69 -6.84
C ARG A 247 -3.79 2.74 -5.94
N GLY A 248 -2.77 2.30 -5.20
CA GLY A 248 -2.23 3.05 -4.07
C GLY A 248 -1.56 4.36 -4.45
N HIS A 249 -0.85 4.41 -5.59
CA HIS A 249 -0.17 5.64 -6.01
C HIS A 249 -1.16 6.79 -6.30
N GLU A 250 -2.27 6.50 -6.98
CA GLU A 250 -3.33 7.47 -7.23
C GLU A 250 -4.07 7.88 -5.96
N LEU A 251 -4.32 6.94 -5.05
CA LEU A 251 -4.89 7.26 -3.75
C LEU A 251 -3.95 8.18 -2.97
N PHE A 252 -2.67 7.82 -2.86
CA PHE A 252 -1.66 8.57 -2.13
C PHE A 252 -1.54 10.00 -2.67
N ASP A 253 -1.48 10.16 -3.99
CA ASP A 253 -1.46 11.47 -4.63
C ASP A 253 -2.73 12.27 -4.31
N HIS A 254 -3.92 11.67 -4.36
CA HIS A 254 -5.16 12.34 -3.96
C HIS A 254 -5.12 12.80 -2.50
N ILE A 255 -4.78 11.90 -1.57
CA ILE A 255 -4.70 12.21 -0.13
C ILE A 255 -3.65 13.28 0.13
N LEU A 256 -2.47 13.20 -0.47
CA LEU A 256 -1.41 14.18 -0.31
C LEU A 256 -1.82 15.55 -0.88
N TYR A 257 -2.23 15.62 -2.15
CA TYR A 257 -2.36 16.88 -2.87
C TYR A 257 -3.72 17.57 -2.74
N SER A 258 -4.80 16.82 -2.51
CA SER A 258 -6.16 17.35 -2.38
C SER A 258 -6.66 17.39 -0.94
N VAL A 259 -6.11 16.58 -0.04
CA VAL A 259 -6.54 16.52 1.36
C VAL A 259 -5.50 17.10 2.31
N LEU A 260 -4.39 16.39 2.56
CA LEU A 260 -3.38 16.74 3.56
C LEU A 260 -2.78 18.12 3.34
N ASN A 261 -2.35 18.44 2.13
CA ASN A 261 -1.79 19.76 1.83
C ASN A 261 -2.79 20.90 2.09
N SER A 262 -4.09 20.65 1.93
CA SER A 262 -5.13 21.64 2.23
C SER A 262 -5.32 21.82 3.74
N VAL A 263 -5.45 20.71 4.46
CA VAL A 263 -5.62 20.69 5.92
C VAL A 263 -4.39 21.30 6.61
N ILE A 264 -3.18 20.84 6.28
CA ILE A 264 -1.91 21.34 6.84
C ILE A 264 -1.75 22.84 6.55
N LYS A 265 -2.07 23.29 5.33
CA LYS A 265 -2.03 24.72 4.98
C LYS A 265 -3.00 25.53 5.83
N LYS A 266 -4.22 25.03 6.05
CA LYS A 266 -5.21 25.69 6.91
C LYS A 266 -4.70 25.81 8.35
N LEU A 267 -4.22 24.71 8.93
CA LEU A 267 -3.67 24.67 10.30
C LEU A 267 -2.49 25.64 10.46
N ARG A 268 -1.52 25.61 9.55
CA ARG A 268 -0.38 26.54 9.54
C ARG A 268 -0.82 28.00 9.45
N ASN A 269 -1.80 28.32 8.61
CA ASN A 269 -2.33 29.68 8.50
C ASN A 269 -3.01 30.15 9.79
N GLN A 270 -3.72 29.26 10.48
CA GLN A 270 -4.30 29.55 11.80
C GLN A 270 -3.21 29.82 12.83
N HIS A 271 -2.18 28.97 12.91
CA HIS A 271 -1.03 29.18 13.79
C HIS A 271 -0.32 30.51 13.51
N TYR A 272 -0.06 30.83 12.23
CA TYR A 272 0.54 32.10 11.85
C TYR A 272 -0.32 33.32 12.26
N ALA A 273 -1.65 33.21 12.20
CA ALA A 273 -2.54 34.27 12.65
C ALA A 273 -2.46 34.48 14.17
N VAL A 274 -2.37 33.40 14.94
CA VAL A 274 -2.16 33.44 16.40
C VAL A 274 -0.82 34.09 16.72
N LEU A 275 0.29 33.64 16.10
CA LEU A 275 1.62 34.22 16.34
C LEU A 275 1.71 35.72 15.96
N ARG A 276 0.98 36.14 14.92
CA ARG A 276 0.94 37.56 14.52
C ARG A 276 0.18 38.43 15.51
N THR A 277 -0.76 37.86 16.24
CA THR A 277 -1.61 38.57 17.20
C THR A 277 -1.14 38.39 18.65
N SER A 278 -0.21 37.47 18.92
CA SER A 278 0.34 37.21 20.25
C SER A 278 1.38 38.27 20.66
N GLY A 279 1.02 39.08 21.67
CA GLY A 279 1.96 39.94 22.41
C GLY A 279 2.28 41.30 21.77
N THR A 280 2.78 42.22 22.61
CA THR A 280 3.16 43.60 22.23
C THR A 280 4.59 43.71 21.68
N ASP A 281 5.42 42.70 21.88
CA ASP A 281 6.83 42.69 21.45
C ASP A 281 6.99 42.15 20.02
N GLU A 282 7.52 42.98 19.13
CA GLU A 282 7.76 42.63 17.72
C GLU A 282 8.91 41.63 17.53
N GLU A 283 9.95 41.69 18.37
CA GLU A 283 11.13 40.83 18.25
C GLU A 283 10.79 39.39 18.64
N PHE A 284 9.98 39.23 19.69
CA PHE A 284 9.41 37.95 20.08
C PHE A 284 8.58 37.32 18.94
N ARG A 285 7.64 38.09 18.35
CA ARG A 285 6.81 37.60 17.24
C ARG A 285 7.63 37.17 16.02
N LYS A 286 8.64 37.96 15.64
CA LYS A 286 9.54 37.61 14.52
C LYS A 286 10.31 36.32 14.79
N THR A 287 10.78 36.14 16.02
CA THR A 287 11.52 34.93 16.43
C THR A 287 10.61 33.70 16.39
N ALA A 288 9.44 33.76 17.01
CA ALA A 288 8.48 32.66 17.02
C ALA A 288 8.02 32.26 15.60
N LEU A 289 7.75 33.24 14.72
CA LEU A 289 7.42 32.98 13.32
C LEU A 289 8.55 32.25 12.58
N ARG A 290 9.80 32.67 12.78
CA ARG A 290 10.96 32.04 12.15
C ARG A 290 11.18 30.61 12.66
N GLU A 291 11.01 30.40 13.96
CA GLU A 291 11.10 29.06 14.57
C GLU A 291 10.07 28.10 13.98
N TYR A 292 8.81 28.55 13.84
CA TYR A 292 7.77 27.73 13.24
C TYR A 292 8.00 27.45 11.74
N GLN A 293 8.45 28.46 10.97
CA GLN A 293 8.79 28.28 9.55
C GLN A 293 9.94 27.27 9.33
N ASN A 294 10.92 27.23 10.23
CA ASN A 294 12.04 26.30 10.14
C ASN A 294 11.63 24.83 10.38
N LYS A 295 10.44 24.58 10.94
CA LYS A 295 9.87 23.24 11.11
C LYS A 295 9.12 22.74 9.87
N ASP A 296 9.06 23.52 8.79
CA ASP A 296 8.37 23.12 7.56
C ASP A 296 9.08 21.93 6.89
N THR A 297 8.45 20.76 6.92
CA THR A 297 8.91 19.52 6.30
C THR A 297 8.24 19.25 4.96
N ASN A 298 8.84 18.37 4.15
CA ASN A 298 8.19 17.87 2.95
C ASN A 298 7.13 16.83 3.35
N VAL A 299 5.86 17.27 3.39
CA VAL A 299 4.70 16.44 3.78
C VAL A 299 4.66 15.09 3.05
N GLY A 300 4.97 15.04 1.75
CA GLY A 300 4.95 13.79 0.99
C GLY A 300 6.02 12.81 1.45
N LYS A 301 7.22 13.31 1.77
CA LYS A 301 8.33 12.50 2.30
C LYS A 301 8.06 12.03 3.73
N GLU A 302 7.38 12.82 4.54
CA GLU A 302 6.98 12.39 5.89
C GLU A 302 5.84 11.37 5.82
N LEU A 303 4.88 11.55 4.90
CA LEU A 303 3.77 10.61 4.72
C LEU A 303 4.27 9.24 4.24
N SER A 304 5.30 9.20 3.40
CA SER A 304 5.90 7.93 2.93
C SER A 304 6.55 7.09 4.05
N LYS A 305 6.63 7.65 5.27
CA LYS A 305 7.18 6.99 6.46
C LYS A 305 6.12 6.81 7.55
N ASN A 306 4.84 6.97 7.21
CA ASN A 306 3.74 6.82 8.16
C ASN A 306 3.41 5.33 8.40
N TYR A 307 4.21 4.65 9.22
CA TYR A 307 4.04 3.22 9.52
C TYR A 307 3.09 2.92 10.69
N ARG A 308 2.23 3.88 11.07
CA ARG A 308 1.26 3.73 12.18
C ARG A 308 0.12 2.74 11.90
N TYR A 309 0.06 2.16 10.70
CA TYR A 309 -0.89 1.09 10.36
C TYR A 309 -0.75 -0.15 11.25
N LYS A 310 0.39 -0.29 11.94
CA LYS A 310 0.69 -1.36 12.89
C LYS A 310 -0.16 -1.33 14.16
N ASN A 311 -0.97 -0.29 14.39
CA ASN A 311 -1.87 -0.16 15.55
C ASN A 311 -3.10 -1.11 15.49
N ASN A 312 -2.85 -2.43 15.45
CA ASN A 312 -3.84 -3.51 15.56
C ASN A 312 -4.93 -3.54 14.47
N THR A 313 -4.61 -3.10 13.26
CA THR A 313 -5.50 -3.22 12.10
C THR A 313 -5.70 -4.69 11.70
N LEU A 314 -6.81 -4.98 11.01
CA LEU A 314 -7.04 -6.33 10.49
C LEU A 314 -5.93 -6.74 9.50
N ILE A 315 -5.47 -5.81 8.68
CA ILE A 315 -4.35 -6.04 7.75
C ILE A 315 -3.06 -6.39 8.50
N TYR A 316 -2.68 -5.62 9.52
CA TYR A 316 -1.50 -5.94 10.32
C TYR A 316 -1.60 -7.32 10.97
N LYS A 317 -2.78 -7.72 11.46
CA LYS A 317 -2.99 -9.08 11.99
C LYS A 317 -2.81 -10.17 10.95
N LYS A 318 -3.22 -9.95 9.70
CA LYS A 318 -3.02 -10.91 8.59
C LYS A 318 -1.52 -11.05 8.29
N ILE A 319 -0.80 -9.94 8.12
CA ILE A 319 0.64 -9.97 7.87
C ILE A 319 1.39 -10.60 9.05
N TRP A 320 1.02 -10.24 10.28
CA TRP A 320 1.56 -10.86 11.49
C TRP A 320 1.39 -12.38 11.46
N ALA A 321 0.18 -12.87 11.19
CA ALA A 321 -0.09 -14.31 11.15
C ALA A 321 0.79 -15.05 10.14
N ASP A 322 0.98 -14.48 8.95
CA ASP A 322 1.85 -15.08 7.92
C ASP A 322 3.32 -15.09 8.36
N VAL A 323 3.82 -13.97 8.91
CA VAL A 323 5.19 -13.87 9.42
C VAL A 323 5.43 -14.91 10.52
N MET A 324 4.47 -15.07 11.44
CA MET A 324 4.56 -16.10 12.47
C MET A 324 4.55 -17.51 11.87
N GLN A 325 3.77 -17.77 10.82
CA GLN A 325 3.73 -19.09 10.15
C GLN A 325 5.08 -19.51 9.55
N ILE A 326 5.95 -18.55 9.22
CA ILE A 326 7.29 -18.86 8.70
C ILE A 326 8.22 -19.28 9.85
N TRP A 327 8.19 -18.60 10.99
CA TRP A 327 9.24 -18.72 12.01
C TRP A 327 8.81 -19.07 13.45
N MET A 328 7.53 -19.29 13.73
CA MET A 328 6.99 -19.65 15.07
C MET A 328 6.12 -20.90 15.06
#